data_AF-W2K6K2-F1
#
_entry.id   AF-W2K6K2-F1
#
_cell.length_a   1.000
_cell.length_b   1.000
_cell.length_c   1.000
_cell.angle_alpha   90.00
_cell.angle_beta   90.00
_cell.angle_gamma   90.00
#
_symmetry.space_group_name_H-M   'P 1'
#
loop_
_entity.id
_entity.type
_entity.pdbx_description
1 polymer ?
#
loop_
_entity_poly.entity_id
_entity_poly.type
_entity_poly.pdbx_seq_one_letter_code
_entity_poly.pdbx_strand_id
1 'polypeptide(L)'
;MGEDVCCVCDCWHSSQDMEERLVATSPTIIGAMKKRLRRPEGLPPKLYQYYDVSHKVPALTGTLLSAKGVIGDHHDGFKLQLCKACYQSLTNKHLHQAPKFTIANGLYIGCLPAAFGDTTPTEHAILNLAQPTRMFSVLRLGKHTAIRAHA
;
A
#
# COMPACT_ATOMS: atom_id res chain seq x y z
N MET A 1 12.06 -12.96 -9.09
CA MET A 1 10.99 -11.99 -9.41
C MET A 1 10.82 -11.11 -8.19
N GLY A 2 10.94 -9.80 -8.35
CA GLY A 2 10.77 -8.83 -7.26
C GLY A 2 9.30 -8.53 -7.01
N GLU A 3 8.99 -8.10 -5.80
CA GLU A 3 7.67 -7.60 -5.40
C GLU A 3 7.86 -6.23 -4.77
N ASP A 4 7.01 -5.28 -5.13
CA ASP A 4 7.03 -3.91 -4.62
C ASP A 4 5.65 -3.51 -4.11
N VAL A 5 5.60 -2.48 -3.27
CA VAL A 5 4.36 -1.99 -2.67
C VAL A 5 3.87 -0.76 -3.40
N CYS A 6 2.60 -0.75 -3.81
CA CYS A 6 1.96 0.44 -4.37
C CYS A 6 1.66 1.47 -3.27
N CYS A 7 2.13 2.71 -3.45
CA CYS A 7 1.91 3.78 -2.48
C CYS A 7 0.43 4.19 -2.34
N VAL A 8 -0.44 3.82 -3.30
CA VAL A 8 -1.85 4.26 -3.33
C VAL A 8 -2.80 3.23 -2.71
N CYS A 9 -2.55 1.94 -2.96
CA CYS A 9 -3.40 0.85 -2.45
C CYS A 9 -2.77 0.03 -1.33
N ASP A 10 -1.49 0.24 -1.00
CA ASP A 10 -0.73 -0.52 0.01
C ASP A 10 -0.63 -2.03 -0.28
N CYS A 11 -0.92 -2.44 -1.52
CA CYS A 11 -0.82 -3.83 -1.97
C CYS A 11 0.56 -4.15 -2.55
N TRP A 12 0.97 -5.40 -2.38
CA TRP A 12 2.12 -5.98 -3.08
C TRP A 12 1.76 -6.33 -4.52
N HIS A 13 2.68 -6.01 -5.44
CA HIS A 13 2.57 -6.32 -6.85
C HIS A 13 3.91 -6.82 -7.38
N SER A 14 3.89 -7.59 -8.46
CA SER A 14 5.09 -7.91 -9.23
C SER A 14 5.78 -6.62 -9.67
N SER A 15 7.10 -6.51 -9.52
CA SER A 15 7.86 -5.33 -9.97
C SER A 15 7.64 -4.99 -11.46
N GLN A 16 7.28 -5.98 -12.28
CA GLN A 16 6.96 -5.78 -13.71
C GLN A 16 5.62 -5.05 -13.96
N ASP A 17 4.76 -5.00 -12.94
CA ASP A 17 3.45 -4.34 -12.96
C ASP A 17 3.43 -3.01 -12.22
N MET A 18 4.64 -2.48 -11.95
CA MET A 18 4.85 -1.25 -11.22
C MET A 18 5.35 -0.14 -12.13
N GLU A 19 4.83 1.05 -11.89
CA GLU A 19 5.20 2.30 -12.51
C GLU A 19 5.92 3.15 -11.46
N GLU A 20 7.17 3.54 -11.76
CA GLU A 20 7.91 4.47 -10.94
C GLU A 20 7.81 5.89 -11.49
N ARG A 21 7.47 6.84 -10.63
CA ARG A 21 7.38 8.26 -11.00
C ARG A 21 8.15 9.12 -10.03
N LEU A 22 9.17 9.81 -10.53
CA LEU A 22 9.89 10.82 -9.76
C LEU A 22 8.97 11.99 -9.46
N VAL A 23 8.89 12.39 -8.19
CA VAL A 23 7.99 13.46 -7.73
C VAL A 23 8.28 14.77 -8.45
N ALA A 24 9.56 15.13 -8.60
CA ALA A 24 9.99 16.40 -9.18
C ALA A 24 9.53 16.60 -10.64
N THR A 25 9.46 15.52 -11.43
CA THR A 25 9.13 15.58 -12.86
C THR A 25 7.69 15.18 -13.17
N SER A 26 6.86 14.90 -12.16
CA SER A 26 5.51 14.38 -12.34
C SER A 26 4.41 15.28 -11.74
N PRO A 27 4.33 16.58 -12.09
CA PRO A 27 3.37 17.50 -11.46
C PRO A 27 1.90 17.11 -11.69
N THR A 28 1.61 16.45 -12.83
CA THR A 28 0.26 15.99 -13.18
C THR A 28 -0.24 14.90 -12.24
N ILE A 29 0.58 13.88 -11.94
CA ILE A 29 0.20 12.80 -11.03
C ILE A 29 0.08 13.33 -9.60
N ILE A 30 1.00 14.20 -9.17
CA ILE A 30 0.94 14.84 -7.84
C ILE A 30 -0.35 15.66 -7.70
N GLY A 31 -0.72 16.42 -8.74
CA GLY A 31 -1.98 17.17 -8.75
C GLY A 31 -3.21 16.27 -8.66
N ALA A 32 -3.22 15.14 -9.38
CA ALA A 32 -4.30 14.15 -9.30
C ALA A 32 -4.38 13.52 -7.90
N MET A 33 -3.24 13.16 -7.31
CA MET A 33 -3.16 12.58 -5.96
C MET A 33 -3.69 13.53 -4.89
N LYS A 34 -3.27 14.81 -4.89
CA LYS A 34 -3.80 15.84 -3.97
C LYS A 34 -5.32 16.00 -4.07
N LYS A 35 -5.87 15.91 -5.28
CA LYS A 35 -7.30 16.09 -5.52
C LYS A 35 -8.11 14.87 -5.09
N ARG A 36 -7.60 13.67 -5.34
CA ARG A 36 -8.38 12.42 -5.31
C ARG A 36 -8.08 11.53 -4.13
N LEU A 37 -6.90 11.63 -3.51
CA LEU A 37 -6.47 10.77 -2.40
C LEU A 37 -6.58 11.45 -1.04
N ARG A 38 -7.62 12.27 -0.86
CA ARG A 38 -7.84 13.05 0.36
C ARG A 38 -8.23 12.13 1.52
N ARG A 39 -7.90 12.59 2.72
CA ARG A 39 -8.32 11.93 3.97
C ARG A 39 -9.87 11.91 4.08
N PRO A 40 -10.49 10.76 4.38
CA PRO A 40 -11.92 10.70 4.70
C PRO A 40 -12.21 11.32 6.07
N GLU A 41 -13.46 11.72 6.29
CA GLU A 41 -13.90 12.25 7.58
C GLU A 41 -13.86 11.17 8.67
N GLY A 42 -13.50 11.55 9.90
CA GLY A 42 -13.46 10.64 11.04
C GLY A 42 -12.28 9.65 11.07
N LEU A 43 -11.29 9.76 10.17
CA LEU A 43 -10.12 8.89 10.20
C LEU A 43 -9.35 9.02 11.53
N PRO A 44 -9.07 7.92 12.25
CA PRO A 44 -8.30 7.97 13.49
C PRO A 44 -6.94 8.65 13.32
N PRO A 45 -6.50 9.54 14.24
CA PRO A 45 -5.26 10.29 14.09
C PRO A 45 -4.01 9.43 13.89
N LYS A 46 -3.91 8.31 14.61
CA LYS A 46 -2.79 7.35 14.47
C LYS A 46 -2.72 6.76 13.07
N LEU A 47 -3.86 6.52 12.45
CA LEU A 47 -3.93 5.93 11.13
C LEU A 47 -3.61 6.95 10.04
N TYR A 48 -4.03 8.20 10.24
CA TYR A 48 -3.58 9.32 9.40
C TYR A 48 -2.06 9.46 9.46
N GLN A 49 -1.47 9.48 10.66
CA GLN A 49 -0.01 9.58 10.83
C GLN A 49 0.74 8.43 10.15
N TYR A 50 0.20 7.22 10.20
CA TYR A 50 0.80 6.06 9.54
C TYR A 50 0.87 6.20 8.00
N TYR A 51 -0.14 6.83 7.40
CA TYR A 51 -0.24 7.03 5.95
C TYR A 51 0.13 8.45 5.50
N ASP A 52 0.66 9.29 6.39
CA ASP A 52 1.12 10.63 6.04
C ASP A 52 2.58 10.58 5.58
N VAL A 53 2.78 10.88 4.30
CA VAL A 53 4.10 10.92 3.66
C VAL A 53 4.63 12.36 3.49
N SER A 54 3.99 13.35 4.11
CA SER A 54 4.38 14.77 4.05
C SER A 54 5.84 15.02 4.43
N HIS A 55 6.39 14.21 5.35
CA HIS A 55 7.79 14.26 5.78
C HIS A 55 8.79 13.92 4.65
N LYS A 56 8.42 13.02 3.72
CA LYS A 56 9.21 12.72 2.52
C LYS A 56 8.85 13.68 1.39
N VAL A 57 7.55 13.85 1.14
CA VAL A 57 7.02 14.59 0.00
C VAL A 57 6.03 15.65 0.49
N PRO A 58 6.51 16.87 0.85
CA PRO A 58 5.65 17.93 1.39
C PRO A 58 4.49 18.31 0.47
N ALA A 59 4.67 18.16 -0.85
CA ALA A 59 3.61 18.39 -1.82
C ALA A 59 2.38 17.50 -1.58
N LEU A 60 2.52 16.32 -0.99
CA LEU A 60 1.43 15.36 -0.79
C LEU A 60 0.80 15.44 0.61
N THR A 61 1.03 16.53 1.34
CA THR A 61 0.40 16.79 2.64
C THR A 61 -1.13 16.70 2.53
N GLY A 62 -1.75 15.99 3.49
CA GLY A 62 -3.20 15.79 3.54
C GLY A 62 -3.73 14.69 2.60
N THR A 63 -2.83 13.96 1.93
CA THR A 63 -3.19 12.74 1.19
C THR A 63 -2.87 11.48 2.00
N LEU A 64 -3.52 10.37 1.67
CA LEU A 64 -3.27 9.07 2.28
C LEU A 64 -2.45 8.18 1.34
N LEU A 65 -1.21 7.91 1.72
CA LEU A 65 -0.28 7.12 0.93
C LEU A 65 0.54 6.18 1.82
N SER A 66 0.83 4.99 1.32
CA SER A 66 1.75 4.07 1.98
C SER A 66 3.19 4.55 1.82
N ALA A 67 3.84 4.84 2.94
CA ALA A 67 5.26 5.21 2.98
C ALA A 67 6.20 4.11 2.43
N LYS A 68 5.72 2.85 2.37
CA LYS A 68 6.43 1.70 1.81
C LYS A 68 6.63 1.81 0.31
N GLY A 69 5.67 2.40 -0.40
CA GLY A 69 5.74 2.64 -1.86
C GLY A 69 6.34 4.00 -2.23
N VAL A 70 6.96 4.70 -1.28
CA VAL A 70 7.67 5.97 -1.51
C VAL A 70 9.15 5.75 -1.22
N ILE A 71 9.91 5.58 -2.30
CA ILE A 71 11.33 5.19 -2.30
C ILE A 71 12.23 6.38 -2.67
N GLY A 72 13.51 6.27 -2.37
CA GLY A 72 14.51 7.31 -2.61
C GLY A 72 14.69 8.23 -1.41
N ASP A 73 15.64 9.15 -1.56
CA ASP A 73 16.18 9.98 -0.49
C ASP A 73 16.19 11.46 -0.88
N HIS A 74 16.56 12.33 0.06
CA HIS A 74 16.62 13.78 -0.16
C HIS A 74 17.62 14.21 -1.26
N HIS A 75 18.63 13.39 -1.57
CA HIS A 75 19.65 13.70 -2.58
C HIS A 75 19.18 13.37 -4.01
N ASP A 76 18.65 12.17 -4.23
CA ASP A 76 18.22 11.69 -5.56
C ASP A 76 16.74 12.01 -5.87
N GLY A 77 16.01 12.49 -4.87
CA GLY A 77 14.59 12.78 -4.95
C GLY A 77 13.73 11.54 -4.72
N PHE A 78 12.53 11.78 -4.19
CA PHE A 78 11.58 10.71 -3.92
C PHE A 78 10.86 10.25 -5.19
N LYS A 79 10.71 8.94 -5.33
CA LYS A 79 9.92 8.26 -6.35
C LYS A 79 8.70 7.61 -5.73
N LEU A 80 7.61 7.63 -6.48
CA LEU A 80 6.36 6.96 -6.16
C LEU A 80 6.30 5.64 -6.93
N GLN A 81 6.10 4.54 -6.23
CA GLN A 81 5.80 3.24 -6.81
C GLN A 81 4.29 3.05 -6.88
N LEU A 82 3.75 2.89 -8.09
CA LEU A 82 2.31 2.70 -8.33
C LEU A 82 2.07 1.42 -9.12
N CYS A 83 1.09 0.62 -8.74
CA CYS A 83 0.64 -0.44 -9.63
C CYS A 83 -0.04 0.15 -10.88
N LYS A 84 0.03 -0.57 -12.01
CA LYS A 84 -0.59 -0.16 -13.29
C LYS A 84 -2.03 0.32 -13.13
N ALA A 85 -2.85 -0.38 -12.34
CA ALA A 85 -4.25 0.00 -12.12
C ALA A 85 -4.41 1.36 -11.43
N CYS A 86 -3.63 1.63 -10.38
CA CYS A 86 -3.66 2.92 -9.69
C CYS A 86 -3.11 4.03 -10.58
N TYR A 87 -2.02 3.77 -11.30
CA TYR A 87 -1.42 4.72 -12.23
C TYR A 87 -2.37 5.12 -13.36
N GLN A 88 -2.97 4.15 -14.05
CA GLN A 88 -3.95 4.38 -15.11
C GLN A 88 -5.17 5.15 -14.59
N SER A 89 -5.66 4.80 -13.39
CA SER A 89 -6.77 5.51 -12.78
C SER A 89 -6.42 6.97 -12.48
N LEU A 90 -5.24 7.24 -11.92
CA LEU A 90 -4.79 8.60 -11.57
C LEU A 90 -4.49 9.49 -12.78
N THR A 91 -4.02 8.89 -13.88
CA THR A 91 -3.69 9.60 -15.12
C THR A 91 -4.90 9.83 -16.02
N ASN A 92 -5.95 9.05 -15.87
CA ASN A 92 -7.19 9.24 -16.62
C ASN A 92 -7.90 10.55 -16.20
N LYS A 93 -7.95 11.51 -17.12
CA LYS A 93 -8.54 12.84 -16.92
C LYS A 93 -10.07 12.82 -16.73
N HIS A 94 -10.74 11.77 -17.20
CA HIS A 94 -12.19 11.60 -17.09
C HIS A 94 -12.61 11.05 -15.72
N LEU A 95 -11.67 10.55 -14.92
CA LEU A 95 -11.95 10.03 -13.59
C LEU A 95 -11.71 11.10 -12.52
N HIS A 96 -12.73 11.36 -11.72
CA HIS A 96 -12.69 12.33 -10.63
C HIS A 96 -12.60 11.69 -9.24
N GLN A 97 -12.86 10.39 -9.13
CA GLN A 97 -12.82 9.66 -7.86
C GLN A 97 -11.46 9.00 -7.62
N ALA A 98 -11.12 8.68 -6.37
CA ALA A 98 -9.93 7.88 -6.08
C ALA A 98 -10.01 6.50 -6.77
N PRO A 99 -8.88 5.86 -7.10
CA PRO A 99 -8.89 4.48 -7.58
C PRO A 99 -9.62 3.56 -6.59
N LYS A 100 -10.29 2.52 -7.11
CA LYS A 100 -11.26 1.70 -6.35
C LYS A 100 -10.67 1.15 -5.04
N PHE A 101 -9.47 0.57 -5.11
CA PHE A 101 -8.86 -0.16 -4.00
C PHE A 101 -7.86 0.67 -3.19
N THR A 102 -8.15 1.94 -2.94
CA THR A 102 -7.17 2.86 -2.35
C THR A 102 -7.41 3.11 -0.87
N ILE A 103 -6.33 3.44 -0.17
CA ILE A 103 -6.34 3.82 1.24
C ILE A 103 -7.34 4.98 1.47
N ALA A 104 -7.37 5.94 0.53
CA ALA A 104 -8.29 7.08 0.56
C ALA A 104 -9.78 6.71 0.48
N ASN A 105 -10.12 5.56 -0.10
CA ASN A 105 -11.48 5.04 -0.18
C ASN A 105 -11.87 4.17 1.04
N GLY A 106 -11.12 4.23 2.14
CA GLY A 106 -11.42 3.49 3.37
C GLY A 106 -10.79 2.11 3.46
N LEU A 107 -9.93 1.73 2.51
CA LEU A 107 -9.22 0.44 2.50
C LEU A 107 -7.87 0.50 3.21
N TYR A 108 -7.79 1.30 4.27
CA TYR A 108 -6.63 1.36 5.14
C TYR A 108 -6.55 0.11 6.02
N ILE A 109 -5.32 -0.38 6.24
CA ILE A 109 -5.05 -1.49 7.16
C ILE A 109 -4.32 -0.97 8.40
N GLY A 110 -3.34 -0.08 8.18
CA GLY A 110 -2.47 0.44 9.22
C GLY A 110 -1.31 -0.49 9.54
N CYS A 111 -0.83 -0.41 10.78
CA CYS A 111 0.23 -1.25 11.32
C CYS A 111 -0.33 -2.13 12.43
N LEU A 112 0.07 -3.40 12.45
CA LEU A 112 -0.18 -4.27 13.59
C LEU A 112 0.63 -3.76 14.78
N PRO A 113 0.00 -3.44 15.93
CA PRO A 113 0.75 -3.04 17.13
C PRO A 113 1.77 -4.11 17.53
N ALA A 114 2.95 -3.70 17.99
CA ALA A 114 4.04 -4.63 18.32
C ALA A 114 3.66 -5.66 19.39
N ALA A 115 2.71 -5.33 20.29
CA ALA A 115 2.18 -6.24 21.30
C ALA A 115 1.41 -7.44 20.71
N PHE A 116 1.10 -7.43 19.42
CA PHE A 116 0.46 -8.52 18.69
C PHE A 116 1.39 -9.09 17.61
N GLY A 117 2.71 -8.83 17.68
CA GLY A 117 3.65 -9.34 16.68
C GLY A 117 3.84 -10.87 16.72
N ASP A 118 3.54 -11.47 17.86
CA ASP A 118 3.65 -12.91 18.14
C ASP A 118 2.30 -13.65 18.07
N THR A 119 1.22 -12.98 17.67
CA THR A 119 -0.09 -13.62 17.61
C THR A 119 -0.12 -14.74 16.57
N THR A 120 -0.62 -15.88 16.98
CA THR A 120 -0.71 -17.09 16.15
C THR A 120 -1.85 -16.97 15.13
N PRO A 121 -1.81 -17.72 14.01
CA PRO A 121 -2.93 -17.81 13.09
C PRO A 121 -4.26 -18.18 13.77
N THR A 122 -4.20 -18.99 14.83
CA THR A 122 -5.36 -19.36 15.64
C THR A 122 -5.94 -18.16 16.38
N GLU A 123 -5.09 -17.34 17.01
CA GLU A 123 -5.52 -16.11 17.69
C GLU A 123 -6.09 -15.09 16.69
N HIS A 124 -5.47 -14.93 15.52
CA HIS A 124 -6.03 -14.12 14.45
C HIS A 124 -7.40 -14.63 13.98
N ALA A 125 -7.60 -15.95 13.88
CA ALA A 125 -8.88 -16.52 13.49
C ALA A 125 -9.99 -16.27 14.53
N ILE A 126 -9.63 -16.22 15.82
CA ILE A 126 -10.57 -15.89 16.92
C ILE A 126 -10.91 -14.39 16.93
N LEU A 127 -9.95 -13.52 16.63
CA LEU A 127 -10.13 -12.06 16.70
C LEU A 127 -10.74 -11.45 15.43
N ASN A 128 -10.63 -12.11 14.28
CA ASN A 128 -11.09 -11.58 13.01
C ASN A 128 -12.62 -11.55 12.93
N LEU A 129 -13.17 -10.40 12.57
CA LEU A 129 -14.59 -10.22 12.22
C LEU A 129 -14.97 -10.92 10.90
N ALA A 130 -13.99 -11.42 10.14
CA ALA A 130 -14.18 -12.17 8.91
C ALA A 130 -13.31 -13.43 8.93
N GLN A 131 -13.90 -14.60 8.67
CA GLN A 131 -13.14 -15.84 8.60
C GLN A 131 -12.38 -15.94 7.27
N PRO A 132 -11.04 -16.12 7.29
CA PRO A 132 -10.30 -16.43 6.08
C PRO A 132 -10.79 -17.78 5.53
N THR A 133 -11.38 -17.78 4.34
CA THR A 133 -11.93 -19.03 3.74
C THR A 133 -10.82 -19.97 3.27
N ARG A 134 -9.62 -19.44 3.03
CA ARG A 134 -8.42 -20.20 2.66
C ARG A 134 -7.17 -19.52 3.21
N MET A 135 -6.27 -20.30 3.79
CA MET A 135 -4.93 -19.89 4.19
C MET A 135 -3.92 -20.74 3.42
N PHE A 136 -2.99 -20.11 2.72
CA PHE A 136 -1.92 -20.81 2.01
C PHE A 136 -0.59 -20.44 2.66
N SER A 137 0.12 -21.44 3.19
CA SER A 137 1.48 -21.27 3.67
C SER A 137 2.44 -21.45 2.50
N VAL A 138 2.97 -20.35 1.97
CA VAL A 138 4.02 -20.42 0.95
C VAL A 138 5.37 -20.58 1.65
N LEU A 139 5.85 -21.82 1.71
CA LEU A 139 7.22 -22.10 2.14
C LEU A 139 8.16 -21.72 1.00
N ARG A 140 8.88 -20.61 1.15
CA ARG A 140 9.99 -20.27 0.25
C ARG A 140 11.11 -21.31 0.46
N LEU A 141 11.40 -22.09 -0.58
CA LEU A 141 12.37 -23.18 -0.63
C LEU A 141 13.76 -22.77 -0.08
N GLY A 142 14.07 -23.16 1.15
CA GLY A 142 15.37 -23.72 1.51
C GLY A 142 15.39 -25.24 1.24
N LYS A 143 16.54 -25.92 1.42
CA LYS A 143 16.66 -27.39 1.34
C LYS A 143 15.81 -28.07 2.42
N HIS A 144 14.50 -28.13 2.22
CA HIS A 144 13.60 -28.92 3.03
C HIS A 144 12.85 -29.88 2.12
N THR A 145 13.15 -31.15 2.33
CA THR A 145 12.57 -32.30 1.65
C THR A 145 11.05 -32.32 1.80
N ALA A 146 10.37 -32.35 0.65
CA ALA A 146 9.01 -32.80 0.39
C ALA A 146 8.01 -32.78 1.57
N ILE A 147 7.05 -31.86 1.52
CA ILE A 147 5.79 -32.02 2.27
C ILE A 147 4.88 -32.93 1.43
N ARG A 148 4.65 -34.14 1.92
CA ARG A 148 3.57 -34.99 1.41
C ARG A 148 2.26 -34.51 2.02
N ALA A 149 1.36 -34.01 1.17
CA ALA A 149 -0.04 -33.86 1.53
C ALA A 149 -0.66 -35.26 1.60
N HIS A 150 -1.16 -35.64 2.76
CA HIS A 150 -2.10 -36.75 2.86
C HIS A 150 -3.50 -36.15 2.74
N ALA A 151 -4.22 -36.59 1.72
CA ALA A 151 -5.65 -36.36 1.55
C ALA A 151 -6.45 -37.29 2.48
#